data_AF-A0A9X8ED34-F1
#
_entry.id   AF-A0A9X8ED34-F1
#
_cell.length_a   1.000
_cell.length_b   1.000
_cell.length_c   1.000
_cell.angle_alpha   90.00
_cell.angle_beta   90.00
_cell.angle_gamma   90.00
#
_symmetry.space_group_name_H-M   'P 1'
#
loop_
_entity.id
_entity.type
_entity.pdbx_description
1 polymer ?
#
loop_
_entity_poly.entity_id
_entity_poly.type
_entity_poly.pdbx_seq_one_letter_code
_entity_poly.pdbx_strand_id
1 'polypeptide(L)'
;DLLHQLAPNVTINDGNIRRTGIPPHVHMYTQLEVMRNELQSTRDELQTARSELHNVYGKVDIILAELQSMRTPGWILWFLGNDSTQDRPFRCIHSSDLATEAAKNMYVHWKHVMRRMEDIFEAETGAKPHDHDRPSDRHVTESFDVVFRVLGPQLTGRNKKRKRDETDLKVATVSGILHKMKRSAY
;
A
#
# COMPACT_ATOMS: atom_id res chain seq x y z
N ASP A 1 -67.22 26.54 31.20
CA ASP A 1 -66.42 27.50 30.42
C ASP A 1 -65.00 26.95 30.30
N LEU A 2 -64.71 26.31 29.16
CA LEU A 2 -63.46 25.55 28.93
C LEU A 2 -62.23 26.45 28.93
N LEU A 3 -62.39 27.74 28.58
CA LEU A 3 -61.31 28.71 28.58
C LEU A 3 -60.81 29.03 30.00
N HIS A 4 -61.69 29.05 31.00
CA HIS A 4 -61.30 29.29 32.39
C HIS A 4 -60.62 28.09 33.06
N GLN A 5 -60.92 26.86 32.63
CA GLN A 5 -60.25 25.67 33.16
C GLN A 5 -58.85 25.46 32.56
N LEU A 6 -58.61 25.97 31.34
CA LEU A 6 -57.33 25.81 30.64
C LEU A 6 -56.34 26.95 30.93
N ALA A 7 -56.82 28.13 31.32
CA ALA A 7 -55.99 29.30 31.64
C ALA A 7 -54.87 29.07 32.68
N PRO A 8 -55.08 28.35 33.80
CA PRO A 8 -54.00 28.13 34.79
C PRO A 8 -52.94 27.11 34.34
N ASN A 9 -53.22 26.31 33.31
CA ASN A 9 -52.27 25.32 32.77
C ASN A 9 -51.36 25.90 31.68
N VAL A 10 -51.62 27.14 31.23
CA VAL A 10 -50.75 27.86 30.29
C VAL A 10 -49.77 28.71 31.08
N THR A 11 -48.64 28.12 31.46
CA THR A 11 -47.49 28.87 31.97
C THR A 11 -46.84 29.65 30.83
N ILE A 12 -47.10 30.96 30.76
CA ILE A 12 -46.40 31.89 29.84
C ILE A 12 -44.93 32.09 30.27
N ASN A 13 -44.57 31.65 31.48
CA ASN A 13 -43.22 31.68 32.03
C ASN A 13 -42.37 30.45 31.65
N ASP A 14 -42.58 29.87 30.47
CA ASP A 14 -41.52 29.05 29.91
C ASP A 14 -40.49 30.00 29.28
N GLY A 15 -39.41 30.27 30.01
CA GLY A 15 -38.21 30.94 29.48
C GLY A 15 -37.55 30.20 28.30
N ASN A 16 -38.20 29.19 27.75
CA ASN A 16 -37.79 28.35 26.65
C ASN A 16 -38.28 28.79 25.27
N ILE A 17 -39.29 29.66 25.15
CA ILE A 17 -39.65 30.22 23.84
C ILE A 17 -38.70 31.38 23.54
N ARG A 18 -37.57 31.06 22.90
CA ARG A 18 -36.66 32.07 22.34
C ARG A 18 -37.45 33.03 21.42
N ARG A 19 -37.07 34.31 21.36
CA ARG A 19 -37.68 35.36 20.51
C ARG A 19 -37.57 35.12 18.97
N THR A 20 -37.41 33.89 18.54
CA THR A 20 -37.33 33.46 17.14
C THR A 20 -38.67 32.97 16.59
N GLY A 21 -39.68 32.74 17.45
CA GLY A 21 -41.00 32.24 17.06
C GLY A 21 -41.04 30.74 16.72
N ILE A 22 -39.91 30.04 16.83
CA ILE A 22 -39.78 28.61 16.51
C ILE A 22 -39.90 27.81 17.80
N PRO A 23 -40.87 26.88 17.93
CA PRO A 23 -40.99 26.03 19.10
C PRO A 23 -39.71 25.22 19.37
N PRO A 24 -39.29 25.03 20.65
CA PRO A 24 -38.03 24.36 21.00
C PRO A 24 -37.83 22.97 20.36
N HIS A 25 -38.91 22.19 20.21
CA HIS A 25 -38.86 20.88 19.58
C HIS A 25 -38.56 20.94 18.07
N VAL A 26 -39.05 21.97 17.37
CA VAL A 26 -38.74 22.20 15.95
C VAL A 26 -37.26 22.56 15.81
N HIS A 27 -36.74 23.40 16.71
CA HIS A 27 -35.32 23.74 16.72
C HIS A 27 -34.43 22.50 16.95
N MET A 28 -34.80 21.63 17.91
CA MET A 28 -34.10 20.36 18.13
C MET A 28 -34.14 19.46 16.89
N TYR A 29 -35.30 19.36 16.22
CA TYR A 29 -35.42 18.57 15.00
C TYR A 29 -34.54 19.12 13.87
N THR A 30 -34.50 20.45 13.68
CA THR A 30 -33.60 21.06 12.68
C THR A 30 -32.12 20.80 12.96
N GLN A 31 -31.70 20.81 14.24
CA GLN A 31 -30.34 20.48 14.61
C GLN A 31 -30.01 19.00 14.36
N LEU A 32 -30.92 18.09 14.70
CA LEU A 32 -30.76 16.66 14.44
C LEU A 32 -30.68 16.35 12.93
N GLU A 33 -31.45 17.06 12.11
CA GLU A 33 -31.41 16.94 10.66
C GLU A 33 -30.05 17.37 10.10
N VAL A 34 -29.50 18.49 10.59
CA VAL A 34 -28.15 18.95 10.24
C VAL A 34 -27.09 17.92 10.64
N MET A 35 -27.12 17.44 11.89
CA MET A 35 -26.19 16.42 12.37
C MET A 35 -26.27 15.12 11.58
N ARG A 36 -27.48 14.69 11.17
CA ARG A 36 -27.66 13.51 10.32
C ARG A 36 -27.01 13.71 8.95
N ASN A 37 -27.18 14.89 8.35
CA ASN A 37 -26.59 15.20 7.05
C ASN A 37 -25.07 15.26 7.10
N GLU A 38 -24.50 15.83 8.16
CA GLU A 38 -23.05 15.82 8.40
C GLU A 38 -22.52 14.40 8.58
N LEU A 39 -23.18 13.58 9.40
CA LEU A 39 -22.83 12.16 9.55
C LEU A 39 -22.90 11.39 8.23
N GLN A 40 -23.92 11.66 7.41
CA GLN A 40 -24.04 11.04 6.10
C GLN A 40 -22.89 11.45 5.17
N SER A 41 -22.53 12.74 5.13
CA SER A 41 -21.38 13.24 4.37
C SER A 41 -20.08 12.53 4.79
N THR A 42 -19.81 12.46 6.10
CA THR A 42 -18.59 11.77 6.60
C THR A 42 -18.57 10.28 6.25
N ARG A 43 -19.73 9.63 6.21
CA ARG A 43 -19.86 8.22 5.82
C ARG A 43 -19.54 8.02 4.35
N ASP A 44 -20.02 8.92 3.50
CA ASP A 44 -19.81 8.87 2.04
C ASP A 44 -18.34 9.15 1.69
N GLU A 45 -17.69 10.07 2.41
CA GLU A 45 -16.23 10.30 2.34
C GLU A 45 -15.45 9.06 2.78
N LEU A 46 -15.82 8.44 3.91
CA LEU A 46 -15.17 7.22 4.39
C LEU A 46 -15.34 6.06 3.38
N GLN A 47 -16.51 5.95 2.76
CA GLN A 47 -16.78 4.92 1.75
C GLN A 47 -15.97 5.16 0.47
N THR A 48 -15.79 6.41 0.09
CA THR A 48 -14.91 6.80 -1.03
C THR A 48 -13.46 6.43 -0.73
N ALA A 49 -12.93 6.87 0.42
CA ALA A 49 -11.57 6.54 0.85
C ALA A 49 -11.34 5.02 0.95
N ARG A 50 -12.34 4.26 1.42
CA ARG A 50 -12.27 2.80 1.47
C ARG A 50 -12.21 2.17 0.08
N SER A 51 -12.95 2.71 -0.88
CA SER A 51 -12.95 2.24 -2.27
C SER A 51 -11.62 2.54 -2.96
N GLU A 52 -11.05 3.72 -2.70
CA GLU A 52 -9.71 4.10 -3.17
C GLU A 52 -8.62 3.19 -2.59
N LEU A 53 -8.66 2.91 -1.29
CA LEU A 53 -7.77 1.94 -0.66
C LEU A 53 -7.92 0.56 -1.30
N HIS A 54 -9.15 0.08 -1.50
CA HIS A 54 -9.40 -1.21 -2.15
C HIS A 54 -8.84 -1.28 -3.58
N ASN A 55 -8.90 -0.16 -4.32
CA ASN A 55 -8.29 -0.04 -5.65
C ASN A 55 -6.76 -0.14 -5.58
N VAL A 56 -6.13 0.57 -4.64
CA VAL A 56 -4.68 0.49 -4.39
C VAL A 56 -4.27 -0.94 -4.04
N TYR A 57 -5.01 -1.63 -3.17
CA TYR A 57 -4.74 -3.05 -2.86
C TYR A 57 -4.82 -3.96 -4.10
N GLY A 58 -5.82 -3.76 -4.96
CA GLY A 58 -5.95 -4.52 -6.21
C GLY A 58 -4.81 -4.26 -7.21
N LYS A 59 -4.32 -3.02 -7.29
CA LYS A 59 -3.13 -2.67 -8.08
C LYS A 59 -1.88 -3.37 -7.57
N VAL A 60 -1.68 -3.43 -6.25
CA VAL A 60 -0.53 -4.12 -5.66
C VAL A 60 -0.57 -5.63 -5.93
N ASP A 61 -1.74 -6.25 -5.95
CA ASP A 61 -1.88 -7.66 -6.33
C ASP A 61 -1.53 -7.92 -7.81
N ILE A 62 -1.93 -7.02 -8.72
CA ILE A 62 -1.56 -7.07 -10.15
C ILE A 62 -0.05 -6.88 -10.32
N ILE A 63 0.52 -5.91 -9.61
CA ILE A 63 1.95 -5.64 -9.58
C ILE A 63 2.70 -6.87 -9.05
N LEU A 64 2.24 -7.51 -7.97
CA LEU A 64 2.87 -8.73 -7.46
C LEU A 64 2.77 -9.90 -8.44
N ALA A 65 1.77 -9.91 -9.33
CA ALA A 65 1.68 -10.84 -10.44
C ALA A 65 2.67 -10.52 -11.57
N GLU A 66 2.87 -9.24 -11.91
CA GLU A 66 3.91 -8.79 -12.86
C GLU A 66 5.32 -9.06 -12.31
N LEU A 67 5.49 -8.88 -11.01
CA LEU A 67 6.64 -9.23 -10.21
C LEU A 67 6.75 -10.75 -9.94
N GLN A 68 6.19 -11.63 -10.76
CA GLN A 68 6.53 -13.06 -10.65
C GLN A 68 7.92 -13.36 -11.24
N SER A 69 8.43 -12.47 -12.09
CA SER A 69 9.75 -12.59 -12.71
C SER A 69 10.80 -11.74 -11.99
N MET A 70 11.98 -12.32 -11.74
CA MET A 70 13.16 -11.61 -11.19
C MET A 70 13.86 -10.71 -12.23
N ARG A 71 13.27 -10.49 -13.40
CA ARG A 71 13.85 -9.68 -14.48
C ARG A 71 14.00 -8.19 -14.10
N THR A 72 14.68 -7.44 -14.96
CA THR A 72 14.85 -5.98 -14.94
C THR A 72 13.59 -5.19 -14.54
N PRO A 73 12.35 -5.53 -15.00
CA PRO A 73 11.17 -4.79 -14.59
C PRO A 73 10.94 -4.80 -13.08
N GLY A 74 11.21 -5.92 -12.38
CA GLY A 74 11.05 -5.97 -10.93
C GLY A 74 12.05 -5.10 -10.19
N TRP A 75 13.29 -5.03 -10.68
CA TRP A 75 14.34 -4.17 -10.13
C TRP A 75 14.05 -2.68 -10.35
N ILE A 76 13.58 -2.32 -11.54
CA ILE A 76 13.16 -0.96 -11.88
C ILE A 76 12.01 -0.51 -10.97
N LEU A 77 10.95 -1.32 -10.89
CA LEU A 77 9.78 -0.98 -10.09
C LEU A 77 10.09 -0.89 -8.58
N TRP A 78 11.08 -1.66 -8.09
CA TRP A 78 11.55 -1.56 -6.71
C TRP A 78 12.12 -0.18 -6.37
N PHE A 79 12.82 0.45 -7.32
CA PHE A 79 13.45 1.76 -7.11
C PHE A 79 12.64 2.95 -7.59
N LEU A 80 11.90 2.81 -8.69
CA LEU A 80 11.22 3.93 -9.33
C LEU A 80 9.71 3.90 -9.10
N GLY A 81 9.15 2.74 -8.74
CA GLY A 81 7.70 2.55 -8.74
C GLY A 81 7.18 2.50 -10.17
N ASN A 82 5.87 2.68 -10.32
CA ASN A 82 5.23 2.66 -11.62
C ASN A 82 4.66 4.04 -11.93
N ASP A 83 5.30 4.78 -12.84
CA ASP A 83 4.88 6.11 -13.25
C ASP A 83 3.47 6.11 -13.90
N SER A 84 3.09 5.03 -14.60
CA SER A 84 1.80 4.93 -15.29
C SER A 84 0.62 4.83 -14.33
N THR A 85 0.84 4.24 -13.15
CA THR A 85 -0.18 4.07 -12.10
C THR A 85 0.03 5.00 -10.91
N GLN A 86 1.06 5.86 -10.96
CA GLN A 86 1.53 6.74 -9.87
C GLN A 86 1.91 5.98 -8.59
N ASP A 87 2.32 4.72 -8.72
CA ASP A 87 2.71 3.92 -7.58
C ASP A 87 4.10 4.31 -7.09
N ARG A 88 4.23 4.46 -5.77
CA ARG A 88 5.52 4.73 -5.12
C ARG A 88 6.48 3.55 -5.33
N PRO A 89 7.80 3.77 -5.22
CA PRO A 89 8.77 2.68 -5.26
C PRO A 89 8.43 1.55 -4.31
N PHE A 90 8.50 0.30 -4.79
CA PHE A 90 7.98 -0.83 -4.01
C PHE A 90 8.77 -1.11 -2.73
N ARG A 91 10.03 -0.65 -2.65
CA ARG A 91 10.82 -0.70 -1.41
C ARG A 91 10.15 0.02 -0.23
N CYS A 92 9.25 0.96 -0.52
CA CYS A 92 8.53 1.75 0.47
C CYS A 92 7.21 1.11 0.93
N ILE A 93 6.77 0.01 0.29
CA ILE A 93 5.52 -0.67 0.65
C ILE A 93 5.70 -1.34 2.03
N HIS A 94 4.74 -1.17 2.93
CA HIS A 94 4.67 -1.91 4.18
C HIS A 94 3.79 -3.16 4.04
N SER A 95 4.04 -4.21 4.84
CA SER A 95 3.25 -5.44 4.77
C SER A 95 1.78 -5.26 5.18
N SER A 96 1.47 -4.18 5.90
CA SER A 96 0.10 -3.74 6.19
C SER A 96 -0.64 -3.23 4.96
N ASP A 97 0.10 -2.79 3.95
CA ASP A 97 -0.43 -2.22 2.71
C ASP A 97 -0.80 -3.33 1.72
N LEU A 98 -0.72 -4.59 2.15
CA LEU A 98 -1.07 -5.77 1.38
C LEU A 98 -2.32 -6.42 1.98
N ALA A 99 -3.37 -6.54 1.18
CA ALA A 99 -4.66 -7.06 1.64
C ALA A 99 -4.63 -8.57 1.90
N THR A 100 -3.94 -9.32 1.03
CA THR A 100 -3.96 -10.79 1.07
C THR A 100 -2.71 -11.36 1.73
N GLU A 101 -2.86 -12.49 2.42
CA GLU A 101 -1.71 -13.18 3.02
C GLU A 101 -0.74 -13.74 1.96
N ALA A 102 -1.27 -14.11 0.79
CA ALA A 102 -0.45 -14.51 -0.36
C ALA A 102 0.44 -13.36 -0.85
N ALA A 103 -0.12 -12.15 -0.96
CA ALA A 103 0.63 -10.96 -1.34
C ALA A 103 1.71 -10.60 -0.31
N LYS A 104 1.37 -10.66 0.99
CA LYS A 104 2.34 -10.46 2.08
C LYS A 104 3.51 -11.42 2.00
N ASN A 105 3.23 -12.72 1.83
CA ASN A 105 4.26 -13.75 1.71
C ASN A 105 5.13 -13.53 0.48
N MET A 106 4.53 -13.17 -0.66
CA MET A 106 5.27 -12.86 -1.89
C MET A 106 6.17 -11.63 -1.70
N TYR A 107 5.65 -10.58 -1.07
CA TYR A 107 6.41 -9.37 -0.78
C TYR A 107 7.61 -9.63 0.15
N VAL A 108 7.48 -10.53 1.12
CA VAL A 108 8.61 -10.96 1.97
C VAL A 108 9.71 -11.60 1.14
N HIS A 109 9.37 -12.48 0.18
CA HIS A 109 10.35 -13.07 -0.72
C HIS A 109 11.04 -12.01 -1.58
N TRP A 110 10.27 -11.07 -2.12
CA TRP A 110 10.80 -9.94 -2.89
C TRP A 110 11.75 -9.08 -2.09
N LYS A 111 11.32 -8.62 -0.91
CA LYS A 111 12.13 -7.80 -0.01
C LYS A 111 13.44 -8.48 0.36
N HIS A 112 13.42 -9.80 0.53
CA HIS A 112 14.64 -10.57 0.77
C HIS A 112 15.58 -10.58 -0.45
N VAL A 113 15.05 -10.91 -1.64
CA VAL A 113 15.83 -10.95 -2.89
C VAL A 113 16.40 -9.58 -3.23
N MET A 114 15.59 -8.52 -3.18
CA MET A 114 16.02 -7.16 -3.52
C MET A 114 17.10 -6.64 -2.59
N ARG A 115 16.95 -6.84 -1.27
CA ARG A 115 18.01 -6.47 -0.32
C ARG A 115 19.32 -7.20 -0.59
N ARG A 116 19.26 -8.48 -0.96
CA ARG A 116 20.47 -9.23 -1.29
C ARG A 116 21.12 -8.71 -2.57
N MET A 117 20.33 -8.33 -3.56
CA MET A 117 20.80 -7.71 -4.78
C MET A 117 21.42 -6.32 -4.51
N GLU A 118 20.83 -5.54 -3.61
CA GLU A 118 21.40 -4.27 -3.12
C GLU A 118 22.77 -4.49 -2.46
N ASP A 119 22.89 -5.48 -1.56
CA ASP A 119 24.18 -5.82 -0.92
C ASP A 119 25.24 -6.19 -1.97
N ILE A 120 24.86 -6.92 -3.02
CA ILE A 120 25.77 -7.30 -4.11
C ILE A 120 26.20 -6.06 -4.88
N PHE A 121 25.28 -5.17 -5.22
CA PHE A 121 25.60 -3.93 -5.92
C PHE A 121 26.56 -3.05 -5.10
N GLU A 122 26.27 -2.89 -3.80
CA GLU A 122 27.10 -2.11 -2.88
C GLU A 122 28.50 -2.70 -2.74
N ALA A 123 28.62 -4.04 -2.68
CA ALA A 123 29.92 -4.71 -2.64
C ALA A 123 30.74 -4.54 -3.94
N GLU A 124 30.09 -4.48 -5.10
CA GLU A 124 30.76 -4.37 -6.40
C GLU A 124 31.12 -2.92 -6.76
N THR A 125 30.30 -1.94 -6.35
CA THR A 125 30.44 -0.54 -6.77
C THR A 125 30.88 0.40 -5.66
N GLY A 126 30.75 -0.01 -4.40
CA GLY A 126 31.01 0.83 -3.22
C GLY A 126 29.95 1.90 -2.95
N ALA A 127 28.84 1.90 -3.68
CA ALA A 127 27.73 2.84 -3.55
C ALA A 127 26.39 2.12 -3.49
N LYS A 128 25.35 2.75 -2.92
CA LYS A 128 24.00 2.17 -2.96
C LYS A 128 23.27 2.61 -4.23
N PRO A 129 22.40 1.75 -4.80
CA PRO A 129 21.64 2.10 -6.01
C PRO A 129 20.71 3.33 -5.84
N HIS A 130 20.47 3.74 -4.59
CA HIS A 130 19.50 4.75 -4.20
C HIS A 130 20.11 5.91 -3.40
N ASP A 131 21.44 6.10 -3.43
CA ASP A 131 22.09 7.26 -2.80
C ASP A 131 21.69 8.60 -3.46
N HIS A 132 21.01 8.55 -4.61
CA HIS A 132 20.40 9.70 -5.27
C HIS A 132 18.93 9.87 -4.86
N ASP A 133 18.51 11.10 -4.54
CA ASP A 133 17.11 11.45 -4.19
C ASP A 133 16.07 10.96 -5.21
N ARG A 134 16.49 10.79 -6.47
CA ARG A 134 15.75 10.09 -7.52
C ARG A 134 16.73 9.44 -8.51
N PRO A 135 17.02 8.13 -8.41
CA PRO A 135 17.92 7.48 -9.36
C PRO A 135 17.29 7.52 -10.76
N SER A 136 18.09 7.72 -11.80
CA SER A 136 17.57 7.72 -13.18
C SER A 136 17.22 6.32 -13.62
N ASP A 137 16.22 6.19 -14.50
CA ASP A 137 15.82 4.90 -15.09
C ASP A 137 17.00 4.14 -15.71
N ARG A 138 17.86 4.88 -16.41
CA ARG A 138 19.10 4.35 -16.98
C ARG A 138 20.05 3.79 -15.90
N HIS A 139 20.26 4.53 -14.81
CA HIS A 139 21.12 4.08 -13.72
C HIS A 139 20.59 2.82 -13.04
N VAL A 140 19.28 2.76 -12.78
CA VAL A 140 18.65 1.58 -12.16
C VAL A 140 18.75 0.37 -13.10
N THR A 141 18.57 0.59 -14.40
CA THR A 141 18.71 -0.49 -15.40
C THR A 141 20.15 -0.99 -15.47
N GLU A 142 21.15 -0.12 -15.57
CA GLU A 142 22.57 -0.50 -15.61
C GLU A 142 23.00 -1.18 -14.30
N SER A 143 22.45 -0.77 -13.15
CA SER A 143 22.73 -1.40 -11.86
C SER A 143 22.25 -2.85 -11.80
N PHE A 144 21.15 -3.18 -12.48
CA PHE A 144 20.67 -4.55 -12.57
C PHE A 144 21.70 -5.45 -13.25
N ASP A 145 22.31 -5.00 -14.34
CA ASP A 145 23.30 -5.77 -15.10
C ASP A 145 24.54 -6.08 -14.25
N VAL A 146 24.98 -5.13 -13.42
CA VAL A 146 26.09 -5.34 -12.45
C VAL A 146 25.74 -6.47 -11.49
N VAL A 147 24.56 -6.41 -10.86
CA VAL A 147 24.12 -7.44 -9.91
C VAL A 147 23.95 -8.78 -10.60
N PHE A 148 23.31 -8.79 -11.77
CA PHE A 148 22.97 -10.01 -12.48
C PHE A 148 24.22 -10.76 -12.97
N ARG A 149 25.28 -10.04 -13.36
CA ARG A 149 26.58 -10.65 -13.68
C ARG A 149 27.16 -11.49 -12.53
N VAL A 150 26.94 -11.07 -11.28
CA VAL A 150 27.44 -11.77 -10.09
C VAL A 150 26.45 -12.85 -9.63
N LEU A 151 25.16 -12.54 -9.65
CA LEU A 151 24.11 -13.40 -9.12
C LEU A 151 23.70 -14.53 -10.09
N GLY A 152 23.68 -14.27 -11.40
CA GLY A 152 23.27 -15.22 -12.44
C GLY A 152 23.97 -16.58 -12.36
N PRO A 153 25.32 -16.64 -12.27
CA PRO A 153 26.06 -17.89 -12.09
C PRO A 153 25.69 -18.67 -10.81
N GLN A 154 25.31 -17.95 -9.74
CA GLN A 154 24.94 -18.54 -8.46
C GLN A 154 23.52 -19.13 -8.49
N LEU A 155 22.62 -18.53 -9.28
CA LEU A 155 21.26 -19.03 -9.50
C LEU A 155 21.21 -20.22 -10.47
N THR A 156 22.18 -20.30 -11.39
CA THR A 156 22.23 -21.30 -12.47
C THR A 156 23.13 -22.52 -12.19
N GLY A 157 23.98 -22.53 -11.15
CA GLY A 157 24.86 -23.67 -10.81
C GLY A 157 24.39 -24.49 -9.59
N ARG A 158 24.10 -25.81 -9.67
CA ARG A 158 25.08 -26.92 -9.57
C ARG A 158 24.58 -28.26 -10.18
N ASN A 159 23.45 -28.27 -10.90
CA ASN A 159 22.80 -29.51 -11.33
C ASN A 159 22.88 -29.68 -12.86
N LYS A 160 23.93 -30.34 -13.36
CA LYS A 160 24.20 -30.58 -14.80
C LYS A 160 23.04 -31.25 -15.57
N LYS A 161 22.05 -31.82 -14.88
CA LYS A 161 20.91 -32.54 -15.47
C LYS A 161 19.72 -31.65 -15.86
N ARG A 162 19.64 -30.42 -15.36
CA ARG A 162 18.55 -29.48 -15.67
C ARG A 162 19.14 -28.09 -15.81
N LYS A 163 19.43 -27.66 -17.06
CA LYS A 163 19.58 -26.24 -17.36
C LYS A 163 18.25 -25.59 -16.98
N ARG A 164 18.24 -24.82 -15.89
CA ARG A 164 17.08 -23.99 -15.58
C ARG A 164 17.21 -22.77 -16.48
N ASP A 165 16.16 -22.50 -17.26
CA ASP A 165 16.11 -21.26 -18.01
C ASP A 165 16.10 -20.10 -17.01
N GLU A 166 17.07 -19.20 -17.14
CA GLU A 166 17.35 -18.14 -16.18
C GLU A 166 16.23 -17.09 -16.18
N THR A 167 15.44 -17.04 -17.26
CA THR A 167 14.36 -16.08 -17.47
C THR A 167 13.05 -16.41 -16.74
N ASP A 168 12.90 -17.64 -16.25
CA ASP A 168 11.63 -18.16 -15.69
C ASP A 168 11.71 -18.45 -14.18
N LEU A 169 12.80 -18.06 -13.51
CA LEU A 169 12.94 -18.29 -12.08
C LEU A 169 11.98 -17.38 -11.28
N LYS A 170 10.98 -18.02 -10.68
CA LYS A 170 10.11 -17.39 -9.68
C LYS A 170 10.92 -16.88 -8.49
N VAL A 171 10.55 -15.69 -7.99
CA VAL A 171 11.22 -14.99 -6.88
C VAL A 171 11.28 -15.84 -5.61
N ALA A 172 10.24 -16.61 -5.29
CA ALA A 172 10.26 -17.54 -4.15
C ALA A 172 11.37 -18.59 -4.26
N THR A 173 11.65 -19.08 -5.48
CA THR A 173 12.75 -20.02 -5.74
C THR A 173 14.10 -19.37 -5.52
N VAL A 174 14.29 -18.15 -6.04
CA VAL A 174 15.51 -17.34 -5.87
C VAL A 174 15.75 -17.07 -4.38
N SER A 175 14.72 -16.60 -3.67
CA SER A 175 14.76 -16.38 -2.22
C SER A 175 15.20 -17.63 -1.46
N GLY A 176 14.71 -18.81 -1.85
CA GLY A 176 15.09 -20.09 -1.24
C GLY A 176 16.54 -20.49 -1.52
N ILE A 177 17.06 -20.22 -2.72
CA ILE A 177 18.47 -20.44 -3.07
C ILE A 177 19.36 -19.52 -2.22
N LEU A 178 19.04 -18.22 -2.16
CA LEU A 178 19.80 -17.23 -1.40
C LEU A 178 19.86 -17.57 0.10
N HIS A 179 18.73 -18.00 0.69
CA HIS A 179 18.72 -18.46 2.09
C HIS A 179 19.66 -19.64 2.34
N LYS A 180 19.72 -20.60 1.41
CA LYS A 180 20.62 -21.76 1.52
C LYS A 180 22.08 -21.36 1.41
N MET A 181 22.40 -20.41 0.53
CA MET A 181 23.75 -19.89 0.36
C MET A 181 24.24 -19.19 1.63
N LYS A 182 23.41 -18.34 2.24
CA LYS A 182 23.74 -17.67 3.51
C LYS A 182 24.00 -18.67 4.64
N ARG A 183 23.24 -19.76 4.71
CA ARG A 183 23.42 -20.83 5.71
C ARG A 183 24.67 -21.67 5.49
N SER A 184 25.19 -21.77 4.27
CA SER A 184 26.39 -22.56 3.95
C SER A 184 27.70 -21.80 4.19
N ALA A 185 27.64 -20.50 4.46
CA ALA A 185 28.79 -19.64 4.74
C ALA A 185 29.14 -19.57 6.25
N TYR A 186 28.34 -20.21 7.10
CA TYR A 186 28.56 -20.43 8.53
C TYR A 186 28.68 -21.93 8.78
#